data_AF-A0A924YRB8-F1
#
_entry.id   AF-A0A924YRB8-F1
#
_cell.length_a   1.000
_cell.length_b   1.000
_cell.length_c   1.000
_cell.angle_alpha   90.00
_cell.angle_beta   90.00
_cell.angle_gamma   90.00
#
_symmetry.space_group_name_H-M   'P 1'
#
loop_
_entity.id
_entity.type
_entity.pdbx_description
1 polymer ?
#
loop_
_entity_poly.entity_id
_entity_poly.type
_entity_poly.pdbx_seq_one_letter_code
_entity_poly.pdbx_strand_id
1 'polypeptide(L)'
;MAGHRRRHRTLTATIVLILLWLFLRQATSVPAQNAATKAAAKTANEPAKKADPAGNATLEDTKEPQQPEPAKTDKAEQSAEAPLPKKDQMWRNLPSKADLLTKPPFDWVVLKKDDTVLVVKPVQPRPKTLDQMAEKRKQFLQPPKTVRMAGESQDAFAERLRTAGQETEKMRKKLESIEIELPDSTKVSEDQDDSSYLLNIFRDVSEIIHFEDVALRRVDLLLDQAELEDAYELLLMLDRRAPGWPSYGERLSRFLLVDAQGKLSRGESEPAFVLLEQMHSRVKDAINSKDPQVRYATMGLDLAKCSAELGKAIDALIEPAVQARDFRQARFHLARLLKIEAEHPNAVKWRERLVAETNRLLTEASQASAASKFDQAAAMVEEAALVWPAT
;
A
#
# COMPACT_ATOMS: atom_id res chain seq x y z
N MET A 1 36.92 -44.26 -48.49
CA MET A 1 37.00 -42.97 -47.76
C MET A 1 35.70 -42.80 -46.98
N ALA A 2 35.47 -43.46 -45.85
CA ALA A 2 36.11 -43.35 -44.53
C ALA A 2 35.99 -41.95 -43.90
N GLY A 3 35.08 -41.83 -42.91
CA GLY A 3 35.31 -41.03 -41.70
C GLY A 3 34.57 -39.69 -41.58
N HIS A 4 33.40 -39.69 -40.92
CA HIS A 4 33.16 -38.92 -39.68
C HIS A 4 31.68 -38.98 -39.26
N ARG A 5 31.37 -39.94 -38.38
CA ARG A 5 30.22 -39.89 -37.47
C ARG A 5 30.74 -40.30 -36.09
N ARG A 6 30.52 -39.44 -35.09
CA ARG A 6 30.36 -39.70 -33.65
C ARG A 6 31.05 -38.61 -32.83
N ARG A 7 30.25 -37.86 -32.07
CA ARG A 7 30.44 -37.48 -30.65
C ARG A 7 29.56 -36.26 -30.36
N HIS A 8 28.35 -36.47 -29.83
CA HIS A 8 27.59 -35.49 -29.03
C HIS A 8 26.36 -36.17 -28.40
N ARG A 9 26.58 -37.26 -27.66
CA ARG A 9 25.52 -37.95 -26.88
C ARG A 9 26.08 -38.48 -25.56
N THR A 10 26.53 -37.61 -24.67
CA THR A 10 26.87 -37.99 -23.28
C THR A 10 26.71 -36.87 -22.23
N LEU A 11 26.16 -35.70 -22.57
CA LEU A 11 26.07 -34.56 -21.61
C LEU A 11 24.67 -34.28 -21.03
N THR A 12 23.65 -35.04 -21.41
CA THR A 12 22.27 -34.81 -20.95
C THR A 12 21.82 -35.70 -19.79
N ALA A 13 22.60 -36.71 -19.39
CA ALA A 13 22.19 -37.68 -18.37
C ALA A 13 22.53 -37.26 -16.92
N THR A 14 23.46 -36.33 -16.72
CA THR A 14 23.95 -35.97 -15.36
C THR A 14 23.21 -34.79 -14.73
N ILE A 15 22.51 -33.96 -15.53
CA ILE A 15 21.77 -32.78 -15.03
C ILE A 15 20.36 -33.17 -14.52
N VAL A 16 19.78 -34.27 -15.03
CA VAL A 16 18.46 -34.76 -14.59
C VAL A 16 18.51 -35.40 -13.19
N LEU A 17 19.66 -35.92 -12.76
CA LEU A 17 19.82 -36.59 -11.46
C LEU A 17 20.05 -35.63 -10.27
N ILE A 18 20.49 -34.39 -10.52
CA ILE A 18 20.68 -33.38 -9.46
C ILE A 18 19.37 -32.64 -9.16
N LEU A 19 18.49 -32.46 -10.15
CA LEU A 19 17.18 -31.83 -9.95
C LEU A 19 16.16 -32.76 -9.25
N LEU A 20 16.30 -34.08 -9.39
CA LEU A 20 15.43 -35.05 -8.70
C LEU A 20 15.75 -35.20 -7.20
N TRP A 21 16.96 -34.80 -6.77
CA TRP A 21 17.39 -34.89 -5.37
C TRP A 21 17.00 -33.65 -4.54
N LEU A 22 16.79 -32.50 -5.19
CA LEU A 22 16.34 -31.26 -4.52
C LEU A 22 14.83 -31.19 -4.28
N PHE A 23 14.03 -31.99 -4.99
CA PHE A 23 12.57 -32.01 -4.82
C PHE A 23 12.06 -32.96 -3.73
N LEU A 24 12.93 -33.78 -3.12
CA LEU A 24 12.53 -34.81 -2.15
C LEU A 24 12.72 -34.43 -0.67
N ARG A 25 12.96 -33.15 -0.34
CA ARG A 25 13.34 -32.72 1.03
C ARG A 25 12.40 -31.72 1.72
N GLN A 26 11.16 -31.51 1.25
CA GLN A 26 10.15 -30.74 1.98
C GLN A 26 8.79 -31.43 2.07
N ALA A 27 8.76 -32.58 2.74
CA ALA A 27 7.52 -33.16 3.26
C ALA A 27 7.82 -33.95 4.53
N THR A 28 7.54 -33.34 5.68
CA THR A 28 7.24 -33.92 7.03
C THR A 28 7.19 -32.72 7.99
N SER A 29 6.03 -32.06 8.16
CA SER A 29 4.93 -32.38 9.10
C SER A 29 5.27 -32.16 10.58
N VAL A 30 4.24 -31.69 11.31
CA VAL A 30 3.95 -31.75 12.77
C VAL A 30 3.58 -30.37 13.38
N PRO A 31 2.58 -30.32 14.29
CA PRO A 31 1.45 -29.38 14.17
C PRO A 31 1.24 -28.43 15.36
N ALA A 32 0.15 -27.65 15.24
CA ALA A 32 -0.44 -26.77 16.23
C ALA A 32 -0.66 -27.40 17.63
N GLN A 33 -0.25 -26.69 18.67
CA GLN A 33 -0.73 -26.82 20.05
C GLN A 33 -0.78 -25.43 20.69
N ASN A 34 -2.00 -24.93 20.97
CA ASN A 34 -2.38 -24.34 22.26
C ASN A 34 -3.83 -23.83 22.18
N ALA A 35 -4.75 -24.77 22.39
CA ALA A 35 -6.07 -24.50 22.93
C ALA A 35 -6.20 -25.34 24.21
N ALA A 36 -6.11 -24.69 25.36
CA ALA A 36 -6.43 -25.28 26.66
C ALA A 36 -7.67 -24.58 27.22
N THR A 37 -8.77 -25.29 27.05
CA THR A 37 -10.01 -25.33 27.81
C THR A 37 -9.93 -24.88 29.28
N LYS A 38 -11.00 -24.20 29.73
CA LYS A 38 -11.61 -24.50 31.02
C LYS A 38 -13.14 -24.47 30.89
N ALA A 39 -13.76 -25.63 31.02
CA ALA A 39 -15.20 -25.84 31.04
C ALA A 39 -15.58 -26.64 32.29
N ALA A 40 -16.85 -26.45 32.72
CA ALA A 40 -17.68 -27.27 33.61
C ALA A 40 -17.36 -27.18 35.12
N ALA A 41 -18.30 -27.12 36.06
CA ALA A 41 -19.77 -27.14 36.15
C ALA A 41 -20.12 -26.59 37.57
N LYS A 42 -21.34 -26.37 38.10
CA LYS A 42 -22.66 -26.99 37.91
C LYS A 42 -23.72 -26.18 38.72
N THR A 43 -24.84 -25.92 38.05
CA THR A 43 -26.26 -25.67 38.42
C THR A 43 -26.81 -25.36 39.83
N ALA A 44 -27.81 -24.44 39.79
CA ALA A 44 -29.17 -24.44 40.40
C ALA A 44 -29.42 -23.73 41.76
N ASN A 45 -30.15 -22.59 41.76
CA ASN A 45 -31.61 -22.48 42.02
C ASN A 45 -32.05 -21.01 42.29
N GLU A 46 -33.18 -20.60 41.73
CA GLU A 46 -34.01 -19.40 42.04
C GLU A 46 -35.00 -19.69 43.22
N PRO A 47 -35.89 -18.77 43.69
CA PRO A 47 -35.79 -17.32 43.92
C PRO A 47 -36.40 -16.84 45.30
N ALA A 48 -36.33 -15.52 45.54
CA ALA A 48 -37.22 -14.65 46.34
C ALA A 48 -37.18 -14.62 47.89
N LYS A 49 -36.84 -13.45 48.48
CA LYS A 49 -37.77 -12.61 49.30
C LYS A 49 -37.15 -11.31 49.86
N LYS A 50 -38.01 -10.29 49.94
CA LYS A 50 -37.88 -8.93 50.51
C LYS A 50 -37.41 -8.88 51.98
N ALA A 51 -36.71 -7.82 52.37
CA ALA A 51 -37.16 -6.77 53.33
C ALA A 51 -35.99 -6.05 54.03
N ASP A 52 -35.91 -4.72 53.87
CA ASP A 52 -35.43 -3.76 54.90
C ASP A 52 -36.47 -3.68 56.05
N PRO A 53 -36.20 -3.17 57.28
CA PRO A 53 -35.34 -2.00 57.55
C PRO A 53 -34.60 -1.91 58.93
N ALA A 54 -33.78 -0.86 59.04
CA ALA A 54 -33.50 0.00 60.20
C ALA A 54 -32.80 -0.53 61.48
N GLY A 55 -31.69 0.14 61.83
CA GLY A 55 -31.65 0.90 63.11
C GLY A 55 -30.48 0.64 64.09
N ASN A 56 -29.65 1.68 64.24
CA ASN A 56 -28.84 2.11 65.41
C ASN A 56 -27.64 1.27 65.87
N ALA A 57 -26.41 1.82 65.75
CA ALA A 57 -25.71 2.76 66.65
C ALA A 57 -24.89 1.97 67.70
N THR A 58 -23.58 2.18 67.92
CA THR A 58 -22.93 3.41 68.40
C THR A 58 -21.41 3.15 68.51
N LEU A 59 -20.58 4.13 68.08
CA LEU A 59 -19.27 4.65 68.58
C LEU A 59 -18.18 3.65 69.04
N GLU A 60 -16.86 3.85 68.93
CA GLU A 60 -15.89 4.93 68.71
C GLU A 60 -14.60 4.14 68.33
N ASP A 61 -13.69 4.61 67.48
CA ASP A 61 -12.56 5.42 67.94
C ASP A 61 -11.77 5.98 66.75
N THR A 62 -11.13 7.10 67.03
CA THR A 62 -10.70 8.17 66.16
C THR A 62 -9.27 7.94 65.65
N LYS A 63 -9.05 8.05 64.33
CA LYS A 63 -7.76 8.56 63.82
C LYS A 63 -7.93 9.21 62.45
N GLU A 64 -7.90 10.52 62.46
CA GLU A 64 -7.99 11.41 61.31
C GLU A 64 -6.71 11.31 60.43
N PRO A 65 -6.81 11.54 59.10
CA PRO A 65 -5.83 11.13 58.10
C PRO A 65 -4.79 12.23 57.82
N GLN A 66 -3.51 11.85 57.79
CA GLN A 66 -2.47 12.70 57.20
C GLN A 66 -2.40 12.50 55.69
N GLN A 67 -2.86 13.54 55.01
CA GLN A 67 -2.65 13.88 53.61
C GLN A 67 -1.14 14.05 53.34
N PRO A 68 -0.52 13.35 52.37
CA PRO A 68 0.77 13.76 51.83
C PRO A 68 0.53 14.85 50.79
N GLU A 69 1.03 16.05 51.07
CA GLU A 69 1.19 17.14 50.11
C GLU A 69 1.89 16.64 48.83
N PRO A 70 1.48 17.11 47.64
CA PRO A 70 2.25 16.89 46.43
C PRO A 70 3.53 17.74 46.54
N ALA A 71 4.66 17.06 46.72
CA ALA A 71 5.97 17.66 46.58
C ALA A 71 6.10 18.27 45.16
N LYS A 72 5.92 19.59 45.09
CA LYS A 72 6.57 20.43 44.09
C LYS A 72 8.06 20.11 44.17
N THR A 73 8.55 19.39 43.18
CA THR A 73 9.98 19.40 42.88
C THR A 73 10.12 20.09 41.54
N ASP A 74 10.34 21.39 41.64
CA ASP A 74 11.03 22.15 40.61
C ASP A 74 12.30 21.39 40.20
N LYS A 75 12.34 21.00 38.93
CA LYS A 75 13.58 20.82 38.17
C LYS A 75 13.31 21.21 36.71
N ALA A 76 13.00 22.49 36.55
CA ALA A 76 13.56 23.25 35.44
C ALA A 76 15.09 23.33 35.64
N GLU A 77 15.81 23.54 34.53
CA GLU A 77 17.28 23.58 34.41
C GLU A 77 17.96 22.22 34.21
N GLN A 78 17.83 21.71 32.99
CA GLN A 78 18.98 21.41 32.14
C GLN A 78 18.46 21.22 30.70
N SER A 79 18.31 22.32 29.97
CA SER A 79 18.37 22.33 28.50
C SER A 79 19.82 22.06 28.08
N ALA A 80 20.30 20.84 28.36
CA ALA A 80 21.34 20.25 27.54
C ALA A 80 20.71 20.02 26.17
N GLU A 81 21.34 20.55 25.11
CA GLU A 81 20.99 20.29 23.72
C GLU A 81 20.82 18.78 23.51
N ALA A 82 19.58 18.30 23.59
CA ALA A 82 19.29 16.95 23.16
C ALA A 82 19.65 16.92 21.66
N PRO A 83 20.56 16.03 21.23
CA PRO A 83 20.99 16.01 19.84
C PRO A 83 19.77 15.79 18.95
N LEU A 84 19.71 16.55 17.84
CA LEU A 84 18.64 16.39 16.87
C LEU A 84 18.50 14.91 16.47
N PRO A 85 17.26 14.41 16.33
CA PRO A 85 17.04 13.01 16.04
C PRO A 85 17.64 12.68 14.67
N LYS A 86 18.28 11.52 14.57
CA LYS A 86 18.78 11.01 13.29
C LYS A 86 17.64 10.46 12.45
N LYS A 87 17.80 10.49 11.12
CA LYS A 87 16.83 9.95 10.16
C LYS A 87 16.38 8.53 10.51
N ASP A 88 17.31 7.63 10.82
CA ASP A 88 17.00 6.23 11.16
C ASP A 88 16.17 6.10 12.45
N GLN A 89 16.41 6.98 13.42
CA GLN A 89 15.64 7.02 14.65
C GLN A 89 14.21 7.49 14.39
N MET A 90 14.04 8.51 13.54
CA MET A 90 12.72 8.99 13.11
C MET A 90 11.95 7.92 12.36
N TRP A 91 12.62 7.12 11.52
CA TRP A 91 11.96 6.00 10.82
C TRP A 91 11.52 4.87 11.74
N ARG A 92 12.26 4.59 12.81
CA ARG A 92 11.85 3.59 13.81
C ARG A 92 10.67 4.08 14.65
N ASN A 93 10.60 5.39 14.89
CA ASN A 93 9.58 6.04 15.70
C ASN A 93 8.61 6.83 14.83
N LEU A 94 8.03 6.17 13.83
CA LEU A 94 7.00 6.78 12.97
C LEU A 94 5.79 7.21 13.82
N PRO A 95 5.21 8.40 13.57
CA PRO A 95 4.02 8.86 14.27
C PRO A 95 2.85 7.86 14.17
N SER A 96 2.03 7.81 15.21
CA SER A 96 0.86 6.93 15.22
C SER A 96 -0.20 7.40 14.23
N LYS A 97 -1.17 6.54 13.90
CA LYS A 97 -2.34 6.93 13.09
C LYS A 97 -3.05 8.15 13.70
N ALA A 98 -3.31 8.11 15.00
CA ALA A 98 -4.02 9.19 15.71
C ALA A 98 -3.26 10.52 15.61
N ASP A 99 -1.93 10.49 15.74
CA ASP A 99 -1.09 11.67 15.57
C ASP A 99 -1.21 12.24 14.15
N LEU A 100 -1.12 11.39 13.13
CA LEU A 100 -1.20 11.81 11.72
C LEU A 100 -2.58 12.35 11.34
N LEU A 101 -3.65 11.89 11.99
CA LEU A 101 -5.01 12.36 11.70
C LEU A 101 -5.38 13.65 12.43
N THR A 102 -4.81 13.90 13.62
CA THR A 102 -5.23 15.00 14.51
C THR A 102 -4.26 16.17 14.54
N LYS A 103 -2.96 15.92 14.46
CA LYS A 103 -1.94 16.96 14.57
C LYS A 103 -1.80 17.72 13.24
N PRO A 104 -1.38 19.00 13.30
CA PRO A 104 -1.06 19.73 12.09
C PRO A 104 0.06 19.02 11.31
N PRO A 105 0.04 19.12 9.97
CA PRO A 105 1.08 18.50 9.17
C PRO A 105 2.46 19.10 9.40
N PHE A 106 3.46 18.26 9.23
CA PHE A 106 4.86 18.61 9.38
C PHE A 106 5.67 17.93 8.28
N ASP A 107 6.80 18.51 7.93
CA ASP A 107 7.80 17.88 7.08
C ASP A 107 9.07 17.59 7.86
N TRP A 108 9.84 16.62 7.37
CA TRP A 108 11.17 16.31 7.88
C TRP A 108 12.22 16.76 6.86
N VAL A 109 13.03 17.72 7.26
CA VAL A 109 14.18 18.18 6.47
C VAL A 109 15.43 17.51 7.02
N VAL A 110 16.02 16.63 6.21
CA VAL A 110 17.23 15.88 6.56
C VAL A 110 18.46 16.70 6.18
N LEU A 111 19.36 16.94 7.13
CA LEU A 111 20.56 17.74 6.92
C LEU A 111 21.75 16.89 6.45
N LYS A 112 22.59 17.44 5.55
CA LYS A 112 23.72 16.70 4.95
C LYS A 112 24.86 16.33 5.88
N LYS A 113 25.09 17.12 6.93
CA LYS A 113 26.31 16.98 7.76
C LYS A 113 26.27 15.71 8.62
N ASP A 114 25.11 15.39 9.19
CA ASP A 114 24.98 14.34 10.22
C ASP A 114 23.70 13.48 10.09
N ASP A 115 22.98 13.56 8.97
CA ASP A 115 21.65 12.95 8.76
C ASP A 115 20.64 13.25 9.88
N THR A 116 20.80 14.42 10.52
CA THR A 116 19.89 14.95 11.52
C THR A 116 18.63 15.49 10.87
N VAL A 117 17.50 15.34 11.54
CA VAL A 117 16.18 15.72 11.03
C VAL A 117 15.67 16.95 11.75
N LEU A 118 15.29 17.96 10.96
CA LEU A 118 14.50 19.10 11.42
C LEU A 118 13.03 18.83 11.14
N VAL A 119 12.19 18.93 12.17
CA VAL A 119 10.73 18.87 12.03
C VAL A 119 10.21 20.29 11.84
N VAL A 120 9.56 20.53 10.71
CA VAL A 120 9.21 21.87 10.25
C VAL A 120 7.76 21.92 9.78
N LYS A 121 7.19 23.11 9.67
CA LYS A 121 5.89 23.30 9.02
C LYS A 121 5.97 22.92 7.54
N PRO A 122 4.81 22.66 6.89
CA PRO A 122 4.77 22.19 5.52
C PRO A 122 5.54 23.09 4.54
N VAL A 123 6.62 22.57 3.98
CA VAL A 123 7.46 23.23 2.97
C VAL A 123 6.77 23.26 1.60
N GLN A 124 7.02 24.33 0.82
CA GLN A 124 6.55 24.52 -0.56
C GLN A 124 7.73 24.72 -1.52
N PRO A 125 7.63 24.33 -2.81
CA PRO A 125 6.49 23.69 -3.48
C PRO A 125 6.39 22.16 -3.27
N ARG A 126 5.19 21.57 -3.41
CA ARG A 126 4.94 20.11 -3.31
C ARG A 126 4.35 19.51 -4.59
N PRO A 127 4.48 18.19 -4.83
CA PRO A 127 5.45 17.25 -4.26
C PRO A 127 6.85 17.43 -4.88
N LYS A 128 7.88 16.72 -4.38
CA LYS A 128 9.25 16.73 -4.94
C LYS A 128 9.89 18.13 -4.97
N THR A 129 9.86 18.81 -3.83
CA THR A 129 10.39 20.17 -3.68
C THR A 129 11.81 20.33 -4.23
N LEU A 130 12.70 19.38 -3.92
CA LEU A 130 14.10 19.44 -4.34
C LEU A 130 14.25 19.39 -5.87
N ASP A 131 13.50 18.52 -6.55
CA ASP A 131 13.55 18.41 -8.02
C ASP A 131 13.02 19.67 -8.68
N GLN A 132 11.91 20.22 -8.18
CA GLN A 132 11.33 21.46 -8.69
C GLN A 132 12.30 22.64 -8.53
N MET A 133 12.97 22.74 -7.38
CA MET A 133 13.94 23.80 -7.12
C MET A 133 15.21 23.64 -7.96
N ALA A 134 15.67 22.39 -8.18
CA ALA A 134 16.78 22.11 -9.09
C ALA A 134 16.43 22.48 -10.55
N GLU A 135 15.21 22.21 -11.01
CA GLU A 135 14.78 22.55 -12.36
C GLU A 135 14.64 24.06 -12.54
N LYS A 136 14.03 24.77 -11.57
CA LYS A 136 14.01 26.23 -11.56
C LYS A 136 15.44 26.79 -11.64
N ARG A 137 16.38 26.27 -10.85
CA ARG A 137 17.78 26.70 -10.90
C ARG A 137 18.40 26.53 -12.29
N LYS A 138 18.15 25.42 -12.98
CA LYS A 138 18.63 25.21 -14.36
C LYS A 138 18.10 26.26 -15.33
N GLN A 139 16.85 26.67 -15.18
CA GLN A 139 16.27 27.72 -16.01
C GLN A 139 16.95 29.08 -15.78
N PHE A 140 17.32 29.38 -14.52
CA PHE A 140 18.00 30.62 -14.13
C PHE A 140 19.53 30.61 -14.29
N LEU A 141 20.13 29.49 -14.68
CA LEU A 141 21.56 29.41 -15.02
C LEU A 141 21.87 30.02 -16.41
N GLN A 142 20.86 30.36 -17.20
CA GLN A 142 21.07 31.04 -18.48
C GLN A 142 21.41 32.52 -18.25
N PRO A 143 22.47 33.05 -18.88
CA PRO A 143 22.86 34.45 -18.71
C PRO A 143 21.73 35.39 -19.18
N PRO A 144 21.53 36.55 -18.53
CA PRO A 144 20.50 37.50 -18.94
C PRO A 144 20.76 37.96 -20.37
N LYS A 145 19.79 37.72 -21.27
CA LYS A 145 19.85 38.16 -22.67
C LYS A 145 19.56 39.66 -22.75
N THR A 146 20.55 40.50 -22.46
CA THR A 146 20.41 41.96 -22.61
C THR A 146 20.79 42.37 -24.03
N VAL A 147 19.82 42.77 -24.85
CA VAL A 147 20.06 43.38 -26.17
C VAL A 147 20.36 44.87 -25.98
N ARG A 148 21.26 45.43 -26.78
CA ARG A 148 21.59 46.86 -26.76
C ARG A 148 20.45 47.66 -27.38
N MET A 149 20.01 48.73 -26.73
CA MET A 149 18.93 49.57 -27.28
C MET A 149 19.50 50.56 -28.32
N ALA A 150 18.68 50.91 -29.32
CA ALA A 150 19.07 51.89 -30.33
C ALA A 150 19.28 53.28 -29.67
N GLY A 151 20.46 53.89 -29.89
CA GLY A 151 20.81 55.20 -29.33
C GLY A 151 21.44 55.16 -27.92
N GLU A 152 21.69 53.97 -27.37
CA GLU A 152 22.25 53.84 -26.01
C GLU A 152 23.78 54.03 -25.96
N SER A 153 24.23 54.87 -25.02
CA SER A 153 25.65 55.08 -24.73
C SER A 153 26.31 53.80 -24.20
N GLN A 154 27.62 53.65 -24.40
CA GLN A 154 28.35 52.47 -23.97
C GLN A 154 28.31 52.29 -22.43
N ASP A 155 28.32 53.39 -21.69
CA ASP A 155 28.27 53.38 -20.22
C ASP A 155 26.88 52.98 -19.70
N ALA A 156 25.80 53.47 -20.30
CA ALA A 156 24.43 53.09 -19.94
C ALA A 156 24.16 51.59 -20.17
N PHE A 157 24.70 51.03 -21.26
CA PHE A 157 24.61 49.60 -21.53
C PHE A 157 25.38 48.77 -20.48
N ALA A 158 26.58 49.23 -20.08
CA ALA A 158 27.39 48.56 -19.07
C ALA A 158 26.75 48.58 -17.67
N GLU A 159 26.10 49.70 -17.29
CA GLU A 159 25.35 49.78 -16.04
C GLU A 159 24.15 48.84 -16.04
N ARG A 160 23.38 48.77 -17.12
CA ARG A 160 22.24 47.83 -17.21
C ARG A 160 22.71 46.37 -17.15
N LEU A 161 23.84 46.04 -17.76
CA LEU A 161 24.40 44.69 -17.68
C LEU A 161 24.81 44.35 -16.23
N ARG A 162 25.37 45.31 -15.49
CA ARG A 162 25.72 45.13 -14.07
C ARG A 162 24.49 44.97 -13.17
N THR A 163 23.46 45.79 -13.35
CA THR A 163 22.21 45.67 -12.57
C THR A 163 21.50 44.35 -12.86
N ALA A 164 21.40 43.95 -14.13
CA ALA A 164 20.87 42.64 -14.52
C ALA A 164 21.70 41.47 -13.91
N GLY A 165 23.03 41.60 -13.86
CA GLY A 165 23.90 40.63 -13.19
C GLY A 165 23.64 40.53 -11.68
N GLN A 166 23.44 41.65 -11.00
CA GLN A 166 23.14 41.67 -9.57
C GLN A 166 21.73 41.11 -9.27
N GLU A 167 20.73 41.43 -10.10
CA GLU A 167 19.38 40.90 -9.97
C GLU A 167 19.34 39.39 -10.17
N THR A 168 20.01 38.89 -11.20
CA THR A 168 20.12 37.45 -11.45
C THR A 168 20.84 36.73 -10.31
N GLU A 169 21.88 37.33 -9.71
CA GLU A 169 22.55 36.77 -8.53
C GLU A 169 21.62 36.74 -7.30
N LYS A 170 20.86 37.81 -7.05
CA LYS A 170 19.86 37.87 -5.95
C LYS A 170 18.78 36.81 -6.15
N MET A 171 18.26 36.68 -7.37
CA MET A 171 17.26 35.65 -7.71
C MET A 171 17.84 34.24 -7.57
N ARG A 172 19.10 34.03 -7.95
CA ARG A 172 19.80 32.76 -7.74
C ARG A 172 19.91 32.41 -6.26
N LYS A 173 20.33 33.35 -5.41
CA LYS A 173 20.42 33.13 -3.95
C LYS A 173 19.07 32.80 -3.33
N LYS A 174 18.00 33.45 -3.79
CA LYS A 174 16.62 33.14 -3.37
C LYS A 174 16.19 31.74 -3.79
N LEU A 175 16.54 31.29 -5.00
CA LEU A 175 16.23 29.94 -5.49
C LEU A 175 17.08 28.84 -4.85
N GLU A 176 18.25 29.18 -4.34
CA GLU A 176 19.11 28.25 -3.61
C GLU A 176 18.71 28.10 -2.13
N SER A 177 17.81 28.97 -1.65
CA SER A 177 17.33 28.97 -0.27
C SER A 177 15.86 28.56 -0.22
N ILE A 178 15.48 27.87 0.85
CA ILE A 178 14.10 27.53 1.16
C ILE A 178 13.71 28.17 2.48
N GLU A 179 12.53 28.76 2.51
CA GLU A 179 11.95 29.29 3.73
C GLU A 179 11.31 28.14 4.50
N ILE A 180 11.70 28.04 5.76
CA ILE A 180 11.29 26.99 6.67
C ILE A 180 10.72 27.67 7.91
N GLU A 181 9.51 27.29 8.27
CA GLU A 181 8.91 27.73 9.52
C GLU A 181 8.98 26.60 10.55
N LEU A 182 9.37 26.94 11.78
CA LEU A 182 9.35 25.98 12.89
C LEU A 182 7.90 25.73 13.36
N PRO A 183 7.56 24.52 13.86
CA PRO A 183 6.25 24.26 14.40
C PRO A 183 6.02 25.07 15.69
N ASP A 184 4.76 25.46 15.94
CA ASP A 184 4.37 26.34 17.06
C ASP A 184 4.71 25.77 18.44
N SER A 185 4.99 24.47 18.53
CA SER A 185 5.49 23.80 19.74
C SER A 185 6.94 24.13 20.09
N THR A 186 7.67 24.76 19.18
CA THR A 186 9.09 25.12 19.38
C THR A 186 9.14 26.47 20.07
N LYS A 187 9.61 26.51 21.32
CA LYS A 187 9.81 27.77 22.04
C LYS A 187 10.96 28.53 21.39
N VAL A 188 10.64 29.48 20.53
CA VAL A 188 11.59 30.52 20.11
C VAL A 188 11.58 31.61 21.18
N SER A 189 12.73 32.19 21.50
CA SER A 189 12.85 33.29 22.48
C SER A 189 11.94 34.45 22.08
N GLU A 190 11.26 35.07 23.06
CA GLU A 190 10.31 36.20 22.85
C GLU A 190 10.91 37.40 22.08
N ASP A 191 12.24 37.48 21.95
CA ASP A 191 12.94 38.53 21.20
C ASP A 191 13.07 38.24 19.69
N GLN A 192 12.63 37.07 19.19
CA GLN A 192 12.65 36.69 17.77
C GLN A 192 11.21 36.36 17.31
N ASP A 193 10.48 37.39 16.89
CA ASP A 193 9.13 37.26 16.32
C ASP A 193 9.10 36.49 14.97
N ASP A 194 10.24 36.36 14.30
CA ASP A 194 10.37 35.67 13.02
C ASP A 194 10.65 34.17 13.22
N SER A 195 9.60 33.35 13.16
CA SER A 195 9.71 31.87 13.15
C SER A 195 10.14 31.29 11.80
N SER A 196 10.45 32.14 10.81
CA SER A 196 10.87 31.74 9.47
C SER A 196 12.39 31.85 9.29
N TYR A 197 12.98 30.78 8.76
CA TYR A 197 14.42 30.65 8.56
C TYR A 197 14.72 30.31 7.10
N LEU A 198 15.76 30.91 6.54
CA LEU A 198 16.24 30.59 5.19
C LEU A 198 17.34 29.53 5.27
N LEU A 199 17.04 28.33 4.75
CA LEU A 199 18.00 27.24 4.67
C LEU A 199 18.50 27.06 3.24
N ASN A 200 19.81 26.91 3.04
CA ASN A 200 20.35 26.67 1.71
C ASN A 200 20.16 25.19 1.32
N ILE A 201 19.34 24.94 0.29
CA ILE A 201 18.98 23.59 -0.15
C ILE A 201 20.22 22.79 -0.55
N PHE A 202 21.13 23.38 -1.32
CA PHE A 202 22.26 22.65 -1.92
C PHE A 202 23.40 22.41 -0.95
N ARG A 203 23.57 23.29 0.04
CA ARG A 203 24.64 23.17 1.04
C ARG A 203 24.20 22.32 2.22
N ASP A 204 22.96 22.51 2.68
CA ASP A 204 22.56 22.06 4.01
C ASP A 204 21.54 20.90 3.96
N VAL A 205 20.72 20.79 2.90
CA VAL A 205 19.61 19.79 2.81
C VAL A 205 19.99 18.57 1.97
N SER A 206 19.86 17.38 2.57
CA SER A 206 20.03 16.08 1.90
C SER A 206 18.73 15.63 1.24
N GLU A 207 17.64 15.62 2.01
CA GLU A 207 16.33 15.12 1.60
C GLU A 207 15.22 15.92 2.31
N ILE A 208 14.07 16.06 1.66
CA ILE A 208 12.85 16.57 2.28
C ILE A 208 11.82 15.45 2.20
N ILE A 209 11.39 14.96 3.36
CA ILE A 209 10.35 13.95 3.49
C ILE A 209 9.09 14.70 3.90
N HIS A 210 8.07 14.67 3.04
CA HIS A 210 6.84 15.37 3.32
C HIS A 210 5.96 14.59 4.30
N PHE A 211 5.06 15.32 4.97
CA PHE A 211 3.99 14.73 5.78
C PHE A 211 3.31 13.54 5.07
N GLU A 212 2.97 13.72 3.79
CA GLU A 212 2.26 12.73 2.99
C GLU A 212 3.11 11.45 2.80
N ASP A 213 4.43 11.56 2.67
CA ASP A 213 5.34 10.42 2.56
C ASP A 213 5.50 9.67 3.89
N VAL A 214 5.50 10.39 5.00
CA VAL A 214 5.49 9.81 6.36
C VAL A 214 4.21 9.00 6.57
N ALA A 215 3.07 9.55 6.19
CA ALA A 215 1.78 8.87 6.28
C ALA A 215 1.73 7.61 5.40
N LEU A 216 2.24 7.66 4.16
CA LEU A 216 2.31 6.48 3.28
C LEU A 216 3.21 5.37 3.86
N ARG A 217 4.31 5.72 4.54
CA ARG A 217 5.14 4.72 5.23
C ARG A 217 4.44 4.13 6.46
N ARG A 218 3.64 4.92 7.17
CA ARG A 218 2.79 4.38 8.24
C ARG A 218 1.74 3.41 7.68
N VAL A 219 1.17 3.70 6.51
CA VAL A 219 0.29 2.77 5.79
C VAL A 219 1.01 1.46 5.49
N ASP A 220 2.26 1.50 4.99
CA ASP A 220 3.04 0.29 4.73
C ASP A 220 3.18 -0.59 6.00
N LEU A 221 3.46 0.02 7.17
CA LEU A 221 3.52 -0.69 8.44
C LEU A 221 2.17 -1.29 8.87
N LEU A 222 1.08 -0.54 8.71
CA LEU A 222 -0.26 -1.01 9.07
C LEU A 222 -0.69 -2.18 8.17
N LEU A 223 -0.32 -2.15 6.88
CA LEU A 223 -0.54 -3.26 5.96
C LEU A 223 0.25 -4.51 6.37
N ASP A 224 1.52 -4.35 6.79
CA ASP A 224 2.34 -5.45 7.30
C ASP A 224 1.77 -6.05 8.60
N GLN A 225 1.10 -5.23 9.41
CA GLN A 225 0.42 -5.63 10.64
C GLN A 225 -1.00 -6.17 10.42
N ALA A 226 -1.49 -6.18 9.18
CA ALA A 226 -2.87 -6.51 8.81
C ALA A 226 -3.94 -5.60 9.46
N GLU A 227 -3.57 -4.38 9.87
CA GLU A 227 -4.48 -3.34 10.36
C GLU A 227 -5.08 -2.57 9.17
N LEU A 228 -5.97 -3.24 8.42
CA LEU A 228 -6.50 -2.75 7.14
C LEU A 228 -7.39 -1.51 7.27
N GLU A 229 -8.24 -1.46 8.29
CA GLU A 229 -9.15 -0.31 8.51
C GLU A 229 -8.35 0.97 8.72
N ASP A 230 -7.35 0.91 9.59
CA ASP A 230 -6.44 2.00 9.92
C ASP A 230 -5.61 2.44 8.70
N ALA A 231 -5.12 1.48 7.91
CA ALA A 231 -4.41 1.77 6.67
C ALA A 231 -5.30 2.50 5.67
N TYR A 232 -6.56 2.06 5.53
CA TYR A 232 -7.52 2.67 4.61
C TYR A 232 -7.92 4.09 5.03
N GLU A 233 -8.11 4.34 6.32
CA GLU A 233 -8.40 5.68 6.84
C GLU A 233 -7.28 6.68 6.50
N LEU A 234 -6.02 6.29 6.67
CA LEU A 234 -4.88 7.12 6.30
C LEU A 234 -4.81 7.36 4.79
N LEU A 235 -5.06 6.33 3.97
CA LEU A 235 -5.12 6.48 2.52
C LEU A 235 -6.23 7.45 2.10
N LEU A 236 -7.42 7.35 2.71
CA LEU A 236 -8.54 8.25 2.43
C LEU A 236 -8.25 9.70 2.84
N MET A 237 -7.57 9.89 3.98
CA MET A 237 -7.11 11.22 4.41
C MET A 237 -6.15 11.83 3.38
N LEU A 238 -5.19 11.05 2.89
CA LEU A 238 -4.24 11.50 1.87
C LEU A 238 -4.92 11.81 0.54
N ASP A 239 -5.84 10.98 0.09
CA ASP A 239 -6.59 11.19 -1.16
C ASP A 239 -7.38 12.51 -1.15
N ARG A 240 -8.01 12.84 -0.02
CA ARG A 240 -8.78 14.08 0.15
C ARG A 240 -7.89 15.32 0.21
N ARG A 241 -6.71 15.18 0.82
CA ARG A 241 -5.83 16.31 1.09
C ARG A 241 -4.88 16.62 -0.05
N ALA A 242 -4.28 15.58 -0.64
CA ALA A 242 -3.29 15.69 -1.71
C ALA A 242 -3.59 14.65 -2.80
N PRO A 243 -4.64 14.87 -3.63
CA PRO A 243 -5.00 13.96 -4.71
C PRO A 243 -3.82 13.75 -5.66
N GLY A 244 -3.56 12.49 -6.02
CA GLY A 244 -2.48 12.15 -6.95
C GLY A 244 -1.07 12.25 -6.34
N TRP A 245 -0.94 12.22 -5.02
CA TRP A 245 0.38 12.19 -4.37
C TRP A 245 1.24 11.04 -4.91
N PRO A 246 2.54 11.26 -5.19
CA PRO A 246 3.41 10.21 -5.70
C PRO A 246 3.40 8.96 -4.82
N SER A 247 3.36 7.79 -5.45
CA SER A 247 3.37 6.48 -4.77
C SER A 247 2.12 6.15 -3.93
N TYR A 248 1.11 7.02 -3.90
CA TYR A 248 -0.21 6.72 -3.31
C TYR A 248 -0.87 5.52 -4.01
N GLY A 249 -0.86 5.52 -5.35
CA GLY A 249 -1.45 4.44 -6.15
C GLY A 249 -0.83 3.07 -5.89
N GLU A 250 0.47 3.02 -5.57
CA GLU A 250 1.18 1.79 -5.19
C GLU A 250 0.65 1.24 -3.86
N ARG A 251 0.56 2.08 -2.81
CA ARG A 251 0.05 1.66 -1.48
C ARG A 251 -1.41 1.23 -1.56
N LEU A 252 -2.22 1.95 -2.35
CA LEU A 252 -3.62 1.59 -2.52
C LEU A 252 -3.78 0.26 -3.26
N SER A 253 -2.97 0.00 -4.28
CA SER A 253 -2.98 -1.29 -4.99
C SER A 253 -2.54 -2.42 -4.06
N ARG A 254 -1.52 -2.18 -3.22
CA ARG A 254 -1.10 -3.11 -2.17
C ARG A 254 -2.20 -3.36 -1.14
N PHE A 255 -2.89 -2.32 -0.68
CA PHE A 255 -4.04 -2.45 0.24
C PHE A 255 -5.13 -3.34 -0.36
N LEU A 256 -5.54 -3.08 -1.61
CA LEU A 256 -6.57 -3.88 -2.30
C LEU A 256 -6.16 -5.35 -2.41
N LEU A 257 -4.89 -5.61 -2.71
CA LEU A 257 -4.36 -6.96 -2.79
C LEU A 257 -4.40 -7.68 -1.43
N VAL A 258 -3.96 -7.02 -0.36
CA VAL A 258 -3.92 -7.63 0.99
C VAL A 258 -5.34 -7.86 1.52
N ASP A 259 -6.26 -6.92 1.32
CA ASP A 259 -7.67 -7.11 1.71
C ASP A 259 -8.33 -8.24 0.92
N ALA A 260 -8.09 -8.31 -0.40
CA ALA A 260 -8.58 -9.42 -1.21
C ALA A 260 -8.03 -10.78 -0.75
N GLN A 261 -6.74 -10.87 -0.43
CA GLN A 261 -6.11 -12.09 0.11
C GLN A 261 -6.72 -12.48 1.45
N GLY A 262 -6.94 -11.50 2.34
CA GLY A 262 -7.64 -11.71 3.61
C GLY A 262 -9.05 -12.26 3.41
N LYS A 263 -9.80 -11.70 2.47
CA LYS A 263 -11.16 -12.15 2.11
C LYS A 263 -11.18 -13.56 1.52
N LEU A 264 -10.25 -13.88 0.62
CA LEU A 264 -10.11 -15.24 0.09
C LEU A 264 -9.84 -16.26 1.20
N SER A 265 -8.98 -15.92 2.17
CA SER A 265 -8.68 -16.81 3.29
C SER A 265 -9.90 -17.11 4.18
N ARG A 266 -10.89 -16.21 4.21
CA ARG A 266 -12.16 -16.37 4.93
C ARG A 266 -13.26 -17.02 4.09
N GLY A 267 -12.99 -17.37 2.84
CA GLY A 267 -13.98 -17.89 1.90
C GLY A 267 -14.91 -16.83 1.30
N GLU A 268 -14.62 -15.54 1.50
CA GLU A 268 -15.34 -14.42 0.87
C GLU A 268 -14.84 -14.19 -0.57
N SER A 269 -15.00 -15.19 -1.44
CA SER A 269 -14.42 -15.16 -2.80
C SER A 269 -15.00 -14.07 -3.70
N GLU A 270 -16.29 -13.76 -3.58
CA GLU A 270 -16.95 -12.75 -4.40
C GLU A 270 -16.49 -11.32 -4.04
N PRO A 271 -16.51 -10.89 -2.75
CA PRO A 271 -15.89 -9.62 -2.36
C PRO A 271 -14.41 -9.51 -2.73
N ALA A 272 -13.64 -10.59 -2.57
CA ALA A 272 -12.24 -10.59 -2.97
C ALA A 272 -12.06 -10.37 -4.47
N PHE A 273 -12.86 -11.04 -5.30
CA PHE A 273 -12.82 -10.87 -6.74
C PHE A 273 -13.12 -9.42 -7.15
N VAL A 274 -14.09 -8.76 -6.51
CA VAL A 274 -14.42 -7.34 -6.77
C VAL A 274 -13.22 -6.42 -6.50
N LEU A 275 -12.51 -6.62 -5.38
CA LEU A 275 -11.34 -5.82 -5.04
C LEU A 275 -10.19 -6.02 -6.04
N LEU A 276 -9.99 -7.26 -6.48
CA LEU A 276 -8.98 -7.60 -7.48
C LEU A 276 -9.33 -7.01 -8.86
N GLU A 277 -10.61 -7.01 -9.25
CA GLU A 277 -11.07 -6.33 -10.47
C GLU A 277 -10.80 -4.83 -10.40
N GLN A 278 -11.10 -4.20 -9.26
CA GLN A 278 -10.79 -2.79 -9.03
C GLN A 278 -9.29 -2.53 -9.12
N MET A 279 -8.46 -3.34 -8.47
CA MET A 279 -7.01 -3.24 -8.53
C MET A 279 -6.51 -3.36 -9.97
N HIS A 280 -6.92 -4.41 -10.69
CA HIS A 280 -6.51 -4.65 -12.07
C HIS A 280 -6.84 -3.46 -12.98
N SER A 281 -8.08 -2.94 -12.92
CA SER A 281 -8.48 -1.76 -13.70
C SER A 281 -7.57 -0.58 -13.42
N ARG A 282 -7.36 -0.25 -12.14
CA ARG A 282 -6.55 0.90 -11.74
C ARG A 282 -5.10 0.78 -12.18
N VAL A 283 -4.48 -0.39 -12.00
CA VAL A 283 -3.10 -0.64 -12.42
C VAL A 283 -2.98 -0.53 -13.94
N LYS A 284 -3.93 -1.08 -14.69
CA LYS A 284 -3.94 -1.02 -16.17
C LYS A 284 -4.12 0.42 -16.67
N ASP A 285 -5.03 1.18 -16.07
CA ASP A 285 -5.23 2.60 -16.39
C ASP A 285 -3.97 3.41 -16.11
N ALA A 286 -3.30 3.12 -14.99
CA ALA A 286 -2.06 3.76 -14.58
C ALA A 286 -0.88 3.43 -15.51
N ILE A 287 -0.77 2.18 -16.00
CA ILE A 287 0.22 1.76 -17.01
C ILE A 287 0.01 2.49 -18.33
N ASN A 288 -1.25 2.65 -18.74
CA ASN A 288 -1.62 3.31 -20.00
C ASN A 288 -1.60 4.84 -19.91
N SER A 289 -1.49 5.40 -18.70
CA SER A 289 -1.45 6.84 -18.49
C SER A 289 -0.16 7.46 -19.03
N LYS A 290 -0.29 8.65 -19.63
CA LYS A 290 0.86 9.47 -20.04
C LYS A 290 1.51 10.19 -18.87
N ASP A 291 0.81 10.30 -17.74
CA ASP A 291 1.30 11.02 -16.56
C ASP A 291 2.37 10.19 -15.82
N PRO A 292 3.63 10.66 -15.75
CA PRO A 292 4.68 9.99 -15.02
C PRO A 292 4.43 9.92 -13.51
N GLN A 293 3.58 10.78 -12.93
CA GLN A 293 3.32 10.81 -11.49
C GLN A 293 2.43 9.65 -11.02
N VAL A 294 1.55 9.18 -11.90
CA VAL A 294 0.67 8.03 -11.64
C VAL A 294 1.40 6.71 -11.80
N ARG A 295 2.49 6.71 -12.58
CA ARG A 295 3.32 5.53 -12.85
C ARG A 295 4.27 5.22 -11.70
N TYR A 296 4.33 3.94 -11.31
CA TYR A 296 5.24 3.45 -10.28
C TYR A 296 5.93 2.15 -10.73
N ALA A 297 7.09 1.85 -10.13
CA ALA A 297 8.01 0.83 -10.64
C ALA A 297 7.47 -0.60 -10.54
N THR A 298 6.63 -0.90 -9.55
CA THR A 298 6.14 -2.26 -9.26
C THR A 298 4.88 -2.66 -10.01
N MET A 299 4.30 -1.79 -10.86
CA MET A 299 3.03 -2.05 -11.55
C MET A 299 2.94 -3.40 -12.25
N GLY A 300 4.00 -3.80 -12.97
CA GLY A 300 4.02 -5.09 -13.67
C GLY A 300 4.03 -6.29 -12.71
N LEU A 301 4.71 -6.16 -11.57
CA LEU A 301 4.72 -7.17 -10.50
C LEU A 301 3.35 -7.25 -9.82
N ASP A 302 2.75 -6.09 -9.53
CA ASP A 302 1.46 -6.00 -8.86
C ASP A 302 0.32 -6.52 -9.74
N LEU A 303 0.38 -6.26 -11.06
CA LEU A 303 -0.55 -6.86 -12.02
C LEU A 303 -0.41 -8.39 -12.08
N ALA A 304 0.82 -8.90 -12.09
CA ALA A 304 1.07 -10.35 -12.09
C ALA A 304 0.55 -11.02 -10.80
N LYS A 305 0.75 -10.38 -9.64
CA LYS A 305 0.17 -10.84 -8.35
C LYS A 305 -1.36 -10.80 -8.38
N CYS A 306 -1.94 -9.71 -8.90
CA CYS A 306 -3.37 -9.55 -9.04
C CYS A 306 -3.98 -10.66 -9.92
N SER A 307 -3.37 -10.95 -11.08
CA SER A 307 -3.78 -12.03 -11.98
C SER A 307 -3.74 -13.39 -11.26
N ALA A 308 -2.66 -13.68 -10.52
CA ALA A 308 -2.58 -14.93 -9.75
C ALA A 308 -3.69 -15.06 -8.68
N GLU A 309 -4.02 -13.99 -7.96
CA GLU A 309 -5.11 -14.01 -6.97
C GLU A 309 -6.50 -14.06 -7.64
N LEU A 310 -6.69 -13.41 -8.80
CA LEU A 310 -7.92 -13.52 -9.60
C LEU A 310 -8.21 -14.97 -9.97
N GLY A 311 -7.18 -15.71 -10.39
CA GLY A 311 -7.29 -17.14 -10.66
C GLY A 311 -7.78 -17.94 -9.46
N LYS A 312 -7.23 -17.69 -8.26
CA LYS A 312 -7.68 -18.36 -7.03
C LYS A 312 -9.11 -18.01 -6.66
N ALA A 313 -9.48 -16.73 -6.77
CA ALA A 313 -10.83 -16.26 -6.51
C ALA A 313 -11.85 -16.94 -7.45
N ILE A 314 -11.50 -17.06 -8.73
CA ILE A 314 -12.35 -17.75 -9.71
C ILE A 314 -12.47 -19.24 -9.46
N ASP A 315 -11.38 -19.93 -9.14
CA ASP A 315 -11.47 -21.35 -8.79
C ASP A 315 -12.42 -21.56 -7.60
N ALA A 316 -12.35 -20.69 -6.60
CA ALA A 316 -13.21 -20.74 -5.41
C ALA A 316 -14.68 -20.37 -5.68
N LEU A 317 -14.98 -19.61 -6.74
CA LEU A 317 -16.35 -19.28 -7.16
C LEU A 317 -16.96 -20.32 -8.09
N ILE A 318 -16.17 -20.85 -9.03
CA ILE A 318 -16.65 -21.77 -10.07
C ILE A 318 -16.75 -23.21 -9.54
N GLU A 319 -15.79 -23.70 -8.75
CA GLU A 319 -15.80 -25.10 -8.30
C GLU A 319 -17.08 -25.45 -7.52
N PRO A 320 -17.55 -24.67 -6.52
CA PRO A 320 -18.81 -24.96 -5.84
C PRO A 320 -20.02 -24.90 -6.78
N ALA A 321 -20.05 -23.95 -7.72
CA ALA A 321 -21.14 -23.82 -8.69
C ALA A 321 -21.22 -25.04 -9.62
N VAL A 322 -20.08 -25.54 -10.09
CA VAL A 322 -20.00 -26.75 -10.91
C VAL A 322 -20.41 -27.99 -10.10
N GLN A 323 -19.97 -28.12 -8.85
CA GLN A 323 -20.37 -29.21 -7.97
C GLN A 323 -21.88 -29.22 -7.67
N ALA A 324 -22.47 -28.04 -7.53
CA ALA A 324 -23.91 -27.85 -7.37
C ALA A 324 -24.71 -27.98 -8.68
N ARG A 325 -24.03 -28.21 -9.82
CA ARG A 325 -24.60 -28.19 -11.18
C ARG A 325 -25.26 -26.86 -11.57
N ASP A 326 -24.90 -25.75 -10.90
CA ASP A 326 -25.27 -24.40 -11.33
C ASP A 326 -24.28 -23.88 -12.38
N PHE A 327 -24.42 -24.40 -13.60
CA PHE A 327 -23.59 -24.00 -14.72
C PHE A 327 -23.85 -22.57 -15.19
N ARG A 328 -24.99 -21.97 -14.80
CA ARG A 328 -25.27 -20.56 -15.11
C ARG A 328 -24.34 -19.67 -14.28
N GLN A 329 -24.23 -19.94 -12.99
CA GLN A 329 -23.33 -19.20 -12.10
C GLN A 329 -21.86 -19.41 -12.48
N ALA A 330 -21.46 -20.66 -12.77
CA ALA A 330 -20.11 -20.96 -13.26
C ALA A 330 -19.74 -20.13 -14.51
N ARG A 331 -20.63 -20.08 -15.50
CA ARG A 331 -20.45 -19.29 -16.72
C ARG A 331 -20.40 -17.79 -16.47
N PHE A 332 -21.21 -17.29 -15.53
CA PHE A 332 -21.22 -15.87 -15.15
C PHE A 332 -19.84 -15.42 -14.62
N HIS A 333 -19.28 -16.14 -13.64
CA HIS A 333 -17.98 -15.80 -13.08
C HIS A 333 -16.84 -15.98 -14.10
N LEU A 334 -16.90 -17.02 -14.92
CA LEU A 334 -15.93 -17.24 -16.00
C LEU A 334 -15.93 -16.09 -17.02
N ALA A 335 -17.11 -15.65 -17.46
CA ALA A 335 -17.25 -14.54 -18.39
C ALA A 335 -16.68 -13.23 -17.82
N ARG A 336 -16.85 -13.01 -16.51
CA ARG A 336 -16.28 -11.84 -15.81
C ARG A 336 -14.76 -11.85 -15.84
N LEU A 337 -14.11 -12.98 -15.56
CA LEU A 337 -12.65 -13.08 -15.67
C LEU A 337 -12.15 -12.91 -17.11
N LEU A 338 -12.81 -13.54 -18.08
CA LEU A 338 -12.44 -13.41 -19.51
C LEU A 338 -12.57 -11.98 -20.04
N LYS A 339 -13.45 -11.16 -19.46
CA LYS A 339 -13.56 -9.73 -19.79
C LYS A 339 -12.34 -8.93 -19.30
N ILE A 340 -11.77 -9.32 -18.16
CA ILE A 340 -10.59 -8.68 -17.57
C ILE A 340 -9.32 -9.16 -18.30
N GLU A 341 -9.15 -10.48 -18.37
CA GLU A 341 -8.00 -11.18 -18.97
C GLU A 341 -8.50 -12.36 -19.84
N ALA A 342 -8.55 -12.15 -21.15
CA ALA A 342 -9.08 -13.13 -22.11
C ALA A 342 -8.28 -14.46 -22.14
N GLU A 343 -6.98 -14.41 -21.83
CA GLU A 343 -6.07 -15.56 -21.89
C GLU A 343 -5.64 -16.04 -20.49
N HIS A 344 -6.40 -15.71 -19.44
CA HIS A 344 -6.05 -16.13 -18.08
C HIS A 344 -6.01 -17.67 -17.96
N PRO A 345 -4.94 -18.30 -17.43
CA PRO A 345 -4.78 -19.75 -17.36
C PRO A 345 -5.96 -20.49 -16.71
N ASN A 346 -6.44 -20.00 -15.56
CA ASN A 346 -7.60 -20.59 -14.88
C ASN A 346 -8.90 -20.46 -15.70
N ALA A 347 -9.10 -19.34 -16.42
CA ALA A 347 -10.27 -19.18 -17.28
C ALA A 347 -10.24 -20.20 -18.43
N VAL A 348 -9.07 -20.39 -19.06
CA VAL A 348 -8.87 -21.40 -20.11
C VAL A 348 -9.15 -22.80 -19.57
N LYS A 349 -8.56 -23.16 -18.42
CA LYS A 349 -8.79 -24.44 -17.72
C LYS A 349 -10.29 -24.70 -17.48
N TRP A 350 -11.02 -23.72 -16.94
CA TRP A 350 -12.45 -23.88 -16.66
C TRP A 350 -13.30 -24.00 -17.91
N ARG A 351 -13.00 -23.18 -18.94
CA ARG A 351 -13.65 -23.28 -20.25
C ARG A 351 -13.44 -24.68 -20.85
N GLU A 352 -12.22 -25.19 -20.84
CA GLU A 352 -11.91 -26.53 -21.35
C GLU A 352 -12.64 -27.63 -20.58
N ARG A 353 -12.70 -27.53 -19.24
CA ARG A 353 -13.43 -28.48 -18.40
C ARG A 353 -14.93 -28.50 -18.73
N LEU A 354 -15.55 -27.34 -18.89
CA LEU A 354 -16.97 -27.24 -19.24
C LEU A 354 -17.25 -27.77 -20.65
N VAL A 355 -16.40 -27.44 -21.63
CA VAL A 355 -16.52 -27.97 -23.00
C VAL A 355 -16.34 -29.49 -23.03
N ALA A 356 -15.37 -30.03 -22.28
CA ALA A 356 -15.15 -31.46 -22.18
C ALA A 356 -16.37 -32.20 -21.59
N GLU A 357 -17.00 -31.62 -20.57
CA GLU A 357 -18.21 -32.18 -19.96
C GLU A 357 -19.41 -32.13 -20.91
N THR A 358 -19.59 -31.03 -21.63
CA THR A 358 -20.61 -30.93 -22.69
C THR A 358 -20.39 -31.98 -23.78
N ASN A 359 -19.16 -32.15 -24.27
CA ASN A 359 -18.84 -33.16 -25.27
C ASN A 359 -19.06 -34.60 -24.76
N ARG A 360 -18.81 -34.85 -23.47
CA ARG A 360 -19.11 -36.14 -22.83
C ARG A 360 -20.62 -36.41 -22.87
N LEU A 361 -21.45 -35.45 -22.46
CA LEU A 361 -22.91 -35.57 -22.48
C LEU A 361 -23.45 -35.76 -23.90
N LEU A 362 -22.93 -35.03 -24.89
CA LEU A 362 -23.33 -35.20 -26.30
C LEU A 362 -22.93 -36.58 -26.85
N THR A 363 -21.76 -37.10 -26.44
CA THR A 363 -21.34 -38.45 -26.83
C THR A 363 -22.25 -39.52 -26.22
N GLU A 364 -22.57 -39.39 -24.92
CA GLU A 364 -23.52 -40.28 -24.24
C GLU A 364 -24.92 -40.21 -24.85
N ALA A 365 -25.38 -39.01 -25.20
CA ALA A 365 -26.64 -38.81 -25.91
C ALA A 365 -26.65 -39.52 -27.27
N SER A 366 -25.56 -39.43 -28.04
CA SER A 366 -25.44 -40.11 -29.33
C SER A 366 -25.50 -41.63 -29.20
N GLN A 367 -24.87 -42.19 -28.15
CA GLN A 367 -24.92 -43.62 -27.85
C GLN A 367 -26.32 -44.06 -27.40
N ALA A 368 -27.00 -43.26 -26.57
CA ALA A 368 -28.39 -43.51 -26.17
C ALA A 368 -29.33 -43.48 -27.37
N SER A 369 -29.14 -42.54 -28.29
CA SER A 369 -29.89 -42.45 -29.55
C SER A 369 -29.64 -43.67 -30.45
N ALA A 370 -28.39 -44.12 -30.58
CA ALA A 370 -28.05 -45.33 -31.34
C ALA A 370 -28.70 -46.59 -30.72
N ALA A 371 -28.90 -46.61 -29.40
CA ALA A 371 -29.62 -47.65 -28.68
C ALA A 371 -31.15 -47.47 -28.68
N SER A 372 -31.70 -46.54 -29.47
CA SER A 372 -33.15 -46.22 -29.55
C SER A 372 -33.77 -45.72 -28.23
N LYS A 373 -32.96 -45.16 -27.33
CA LYS A 373 -33.39 -44.53 -26.07
C LYS A 373 -33.50 -43.01 -26.25
N PHE A 374 -34.46 -42.58 -27.06
CA PHE A 374 -34.57 -41.17 -27.49
C PHE A 374 -34.83 -40.20 -26.34
N ASP A 375 -35.65 -40.58 -25.35
CA ASP A 375 -35.93 -39.72 -24.18
C ASP A 375 -34.65 -39.43 -23.36
N GLN A 376 -33.80 -40.43 -23.19
CA GLN A 376 -32.52 -40.28 -22.48
C GLN A 376 -31.54 -39.43 -23.29
N ALA A 377 -31.50 -39.61 -24.61
CA ALA A 377 -30.68 -38.79 -25.50
C ALA A 377 -31.11 -37.31 -25.45
N ALA A 378 -32.41 -37.04 -25.47
CA ALA A 378 -32.95 -35.67 -25.38
C ALA A 378 -32.57 -35.00 -24.05
N ALA A 379 -32.77 -35.69 -22.92
CA ALA A 379 -32.40 -35.18 -21.61
C ALA A 379 -30.90 -34.86 -21.49
N MET A 380 -30.03 -35.70 -22.05
CA MET A 380 -28.58 -35.47 -22.07
C MET A 380 -28.19 -34.27 -22.95
N VAL A 381 -28.86 -34.06 -24.07
CA VAL A 381 -28.65 -32.87 -24.93
C VAL A 381 -29.09 -31.60 -24.22
N GLU A 382 -30.23 -31.62 -23.52
CA GLU A 382 -30.68 -30.48 -22.70
C GLU A 382 -29.69 -30.17 -21.59
N GLU A 383 -29.16 -31.18 -20.89
CA GLU A 383 -28.13 -31.01 -19.87
C GLU A 383 -26.83 -30.43 -20.48
N ALA A 384 -26.40 -30.93 -21.65
CA ALA A 384 -25.23 -30.43 -22.37
C ALA A 384 -25.37 -28.93 -22.71
N ALA A 385 -26.55 -28.51 -23.15
CA ALA A 385 -26.87 -27.10 -23.44
C ALA A 385 -26.84 -26.21 -22.19
N LEU A 386 -27.16 -26.76 -21.01
CA LEU A 386 -27.05 -26.02 -19.74
C LEU A 386 -25.60 -25.84 -19.30
N VAL A 387 -24.74 -26.84 -19.51
CA VAL A 387 -23.31 -26.81 -19.16
C VAL A 387 -22.57 -25.75 -19.97
N TRP A 388 -22.64 -25.84 -21.30
CA TRP A 388 -21.96 -24.93 -22.21
C TRP A 388 -22.73 -24.78 -23.53
N PRO A 389 -23.47 -23.68 -23.76
CA PRO A 389 -24.35 -23.55 -24.93
C PRO A 389 -23.64 -23.23 -26.26
N ALA A 390 -22.33 -22.99 -26.25
CA ALA A 390 -21.59 -22.47 -27.41
C ALA A 390 -20.92 -23.57 -28.26
N THR A 391 -21.25 -24.83 -28.02
CA THR A 391 -20.95 -25.99 -28.88
C THR A 391 -22.18 -26.35 -29.68
#